data_AF-A0A4R9WUV0-F1
#
_entry.id   AF-A0A4R9WUV0-F1
#
_cell.length_a   1.000
_cell.length_b   1.000
_cell.length_c   1.000
_cell.angle_alpha   90.00
_cell.angle_beta   90.00
_cell.angle_gamma   90.00
#
_symmetry.space_group_name_H-M   'P 1'
#
loop_
_entity.id
_entity.type
_entity.pdbx_description
1 polymer ?
#
loop_
_entity_poly.entity_id
_entity_poly.type
_entity_poly.pdbx_seq_one_letter_code
_entity_poly.pdbx_strand_id
1 'polypeptide(L)' 'SAALLRDGCWSYVFGDLDTTSGTDLVTGAKLFATSTDGLIPWRGRPDSLKRGLVARLPPLDLLKD' A
#
# COMPACT_ATOMS: atom_id res chain seq x y z
N SER A 1 -6.28 1.98 -11.44
CA SER A 1 -5.60 2.42 -10.19
C SER A 1 -6.33 1.82 -9.00
N ALA A 2 -5.70 1.81 -7.82
CA ALA A 2 -6.28 1.32 -6.57
C ALA A 2 -5.62 1.99 -5.35
N ALA A 3 -6.24 1.89 -4.18
CA ALA A 3 -5.67 2.37 -2.93
C ALA A 3 -5.77 1.31 -1.82
N LEU A 4 -4.77 1.27 -0.94
CA LEU A 4 -4.78 0.46 0.28
C LEU A 4 -4.70 1.38 1.50
N LEU A 5 -5.65 1.19 2.42
CA LEU A 5 -5.86 2.01 3.60
C LEU A 5 -5.94 1.09 4.83
N ARG A 6 -5.35 1.54 5.94
CA ARG A 6 -5.50 0.92 7.26
C ARG A 6 -5.43 2.04 8.30
N ASP A 7 -6.31 1.96 9.29
CA ASP A 7 -6.40 2.97 10.32
C ASP A 7 -5.07 3.13 11.08
N GLY A 8 -4.72 4.37 11.41
CA GLY A 8 -3.44 4.71 12.05
C GLY A 8 -2.16 4.41 11.25
N CYS A 9 -2.27 4.02 9.98
CA CYS A 9 -1.13 3.61 9.14
C CYS A 9 -0.91 4.50 7.92
N TRP A 10 0.19 4.28 7.19
CA TRP A 10 0.42 4.94 5.91
C TRP A 10 -0.59 4.48 4.86
N SER A 11 -1.08 5.42 4.06
CA SER A 11 -1.97 5.14 2.93
C SER A 11 -1.18 5.01 1.64
N TYR A 12 -1.57 4.07 0.78
CA TYR A 12 -0.88 3.78 -0.49
C TYR A 12 -1.83 3.96 -1.67
N VAL A 13 -1.39 4.71 -2.68
CA VAL A 13 -2.10 4.86 -3.95
C VAL A 13 -1.25 4.25 -5.06
N PHE A 14 -1.85 3.31 -5.80
CA PHE A 14 -1.21 2.62 -6.91
C PHE A 14 -1.85 2.99 -8.25
N GLY A 15 -1.00 3.37 -9.20
CA GLY A 15 -1.31 3.59 -10.61
C GLY A 15 -0.72 2.49 -11.47
N ASP A 16 -0.90 2.63 -12.79
CA ASP A 16 -0.33 1.69 -13.80
C ASP A 16 -0.66 0.21 -13.52
N LEU A 17 -1.89 -0.05 -13.08
CA LEU A 17 -2.40 -1.38 -12.84
C LEU A 17 -3.23 -1.85 -14.03
N ASP A 18 -3.11 -3.13 -14.36
CA ASP A 18 -3.91 -3.81 -15.38
C ASP A 18 -4.92 -4.78 -14.75
N THR A 19 -5.67 -5.48 -15.61
CA THR A 19 -6.67 -6.47 -15.21
C THR A 19 -6.09 -7.70 -14.51
N THR A 20 -4.78 -7.95 -14.63
CA THR A 20 -4.08 -9.08 -13.99
C THR A 20 -3.54 -8.72 -12.61
N SER A 21 -3.43 -7.43 -12.30
CA SER A 21 -2.84 -6.91 -11.05
C SER A 21 -3.70 -7.16 -9.79
N GLY A 22 -4.90 -7.73 -9.92
CA GLY A 22 -5.82 -7.96 -8.80
C GLY A 22 -5.24 -8.84 -7.68
N THR A 23 -4.54 -9.91 -8.04
CA THR A 23 -3.90 -10.82 -7.06
C THR A 23 -2.78 -10.14 -6.29
N ASP A 24 -2.09 -9.19 -6.93
CA ASP A 24 -1.01 -8.42 -6.33
C ASP A 24 -1.55 -7.44 -5.29
N LEU A 25 -2.67 -6.78 -5.57
CA LEU A 25 -3.37 -5.93 -4.60
C LEU A 25 -3.78 -6.72 -3.35
N VAL A 26 -4.33 -7.92 -3.52
CA VAL A 26 -4.69 -8.80 -2.39
C VAL A 26 -3.44 -9.20 -1.60
N THR A 27 -2.34 -9.53 -2.28
CA THR A 27 -1.07 -9.86 -1.63
C THR A 27 -0.51 -8.67 -0.85
N GLY A 28 -0.53 -7.47 -1.44
CA GLY A 28 -0.13 -6.22 -0.79
C GLY A 28 -1.00 -5.91 0.43
N ALA A 29 -2.31 -6.11 0.35
CA ALA A 29 -3.24 -5.93 1.47
C ALA A 29 -2.97 -6.90 2.61
N LYS A 30 -2.67 -8.17 2.33
CA LYS A 30 -2.29 -9.16 3.35
C LYS A 30 -1.00 -8.77 4.06
N LEU A 31 0.03 -8.40 3.30
CA LEU A 31 1.31 -7.91 3.85
C LEU A 31 1.09 -6.67 4.72
N PHE A 32 0.20 -5.76 4.27
CA PHE A 32 -0.13 -4.57 5.02
C PHE A 32 -0.83 -4.90 6.33
N ALA A 33 -1.82 -5.80 6.29
CA ALA A 33 -2.58 -6.21 7.46
C ALA A 33 -1.70 -6.81 8.56
N THR A 34 -0.63 -7.53 8.19
CA THR A 34 0.31 -8.15 9.13
C THR A 34 1.49 -7.25 9.54
N SER A 35 1.63 -6.06 8.95
CA SER A 35 2.71 -5.14 9.32
C SER A 35 2.47 -4.54 10.69
N THR A 36 3.55 -4.45 11.48
CA THR A 36 3.59 -3.85 12.82
C THR A 36 4.00 -2.38 12.81
N ASP A 37 4.65 -1.92 11.75
CA ASP A 37 5.20 -0.56 11.62
C ASP A 37 4.30 0.39 10.81
N GLY A 38 3.11 -0.07 10.42
CA GLY A 38 2.17 0.76 9.66
C GLY A 38 2.55 0.95 8.20
N LEU A 39 3.50 0.17 7.68
CA LEU A 39 4.01 0.23 6.31
C LEU A 39 3.87 -1.14 5.63
N ILE A 40 3.56 -1.17 4.33
CA ILE A 40 3.70 -2.42 3.56
C ILE A 40 5.20 -2.78 3.53
N PRO A 41 5.63 -3.98 3.95
CA PRO A 41 7.01 -4.40 3.82
C PRO A 41 7.50 -4.33 2.36
N TRP A 42 8.75 -3.90 2.14
CA TRP A 42 9.33 -3.92 0.80
C TRP A 42 9.57 -5.34 0.31
N ARG A 43 10.05 -6.21 1.22
CA ARG A 43 10.23 -7.63 0.97
C ARG A 43 8.87 -8.31 0.79
N GLY A 44 8.71 -9.07 -0.29
CA GLY A 44 7.46 -9.75 -0.61
C GLY A 44 6.44 -8.88 -1.32
N ARG A 45 6.67 -7.57 -1.46
CA ARG A 45 5.80 -6.70 -2.25
C ARG A 45 5.84 -7.12 -3.73
N PRO A 46 4.69 -7.32 -4.39
CA PRO A 46 4.64 -7.59 -5.83
C PRO A 46 5.21 -6.44 -6.66
N ASP A 47 5.73 -6.75 -7.85
CA ASP A 47 6.41 -5.76 -8.68
C ASP A 47 5.47 -4.68 -9.22
N SER A 48 4.21 -5.02 -9.52
CA SER A 48 3.15 -4.06 -9.86
C SER A 48 2.98 -2.98 -8.78
N LEU A 49 3.06 -3.36 -7.49
CA LEU A 49 2.95 -2.42 -6.37
C LEU A 49 4.26 -1.70 -6.04
N LYS A 50 5.41 -2.22 -6.50
CA LYS A 50 6.69 -1.49 -6.38
C LYS A 50 6.78 -0.37 -7.41
N ARG A 51 6.44 -0.68 -8.67
CA ARG A 51 6.55 0.25 -9.80
C ARG A 51 5.36 1.19 -9.89
N GLY A 52 4.17 0.69 -9.59
CA GLY A 52 2.92 1.45 -9.65
C GLY A 52 2.69 2.37 -8.44
N LEU A 53 3.63 2.54 -7.51
CA LEU A 53 3.42 3.42 -6.35
C LEU A 53 3.40 4.89 -6.81
N VAL A 54 2.22 5.51 -6.75
CA VAL A 54 2.02 6.92 -7.13
C VAL A 54 2.22 7.84 -5.93
N ALA A 55 1.63 7.48 -4.79
CA ALA A 55 1.72 8.27 -3.57
C ALA A 55 1.71 7.38 -2.33
N ARG A 56 2.42 7.86 -1.30
CA ARG A 56 2.37 7.30 0.05
C ARG A 56 2.08 8.43 1.03
N LEU A 57 0.91 8.41 1.66
CA LEU A 57 0.45 9.48 2.54
C LEU A 57 0.62 9.05 4.01
N PRO A 58 1.13 9.92 4.89
CA PRO A 58 1.23 9.62 6.32
C PRO A 58 -0.17 9.49 6.96
N PRO A 59 -0.28 8.81 8.10
CA PRO A 59 -1.53 8.81 8.88
C PRO A 59 -1.90 10.23 9.30
N LEU A 60 -3.19 10.54 9.32
CA LEU A 60 -3.69 11.90 9.58
C LEU A 60 -3.28 12.45 10.94
N ASP A 61 -3.10 11.58 11.94
CA ASP A 61 -2.65 11.99 13.27
C ASP A 61 -1.22 12.52 13.28
N LEU A 62 -0.38 12.13 12.31
CA LEU A 62 0.98 12.66 12.15
C LEU A 62 0.98 14.08 11.54
N LEU A 63 -0.15 14.55 11.01
CA LEU A 63 -0.27 15.87 10.39
C LEU A 63 -0.80 16.94 11.36
N LYS A 64 -1.00 16.60 12.64
CA LYS A 64 -1.61 17.49 13.65
C LYS A 64 -0.63 18.39 14.42
N ASP A 65 0.60 18.53 13.94
CA ASP A 65 1.62 19.45 14.48
C ASP A 65 1.68 20.77 13.70
#